data_AF-A0A368MYV0-F1
#
_entry.id   AF-A0A368MYV0-F1
#
_cell.length_a   1.000
_cell.length_b   1.000
_cell.length_c   1.000
_cell.angle_alpha   90.00
_cell.angle_beta   90.00
_cell.angle_gamma   90.00
#
_symmetry.space_group_name_H-M   'P 1'
#
loop_
_entity.id
_entity.type
_entity.pdbx_description
1 polymer ?
#
loop_
_entity_poly.entity_id
_entity_poly.type
_entity_poly.pdbx_seq_one_letter_code
_entity_poly.pdbx_strand_id
1 'polypeptide(L)'
;MEVRNIELRHLDFDRKMLHIVQGKGRKDRYVLLSEHLIRGLKTFIKVENPVQYLFNGNQNRNVEEIDQPDSGTPDFDSRYSQRGVQWVIKTIAKKAGITKEVHTHTLRHSFATHLLEDGVSIIMVQKLLGHERIESTMEYLHVCQLSDQQPHSPLDTVFALCRKNGNPN
;
A
#
# COMPACT_ATOMS: atom_id res chain seq x y z
N MET A 1 6.59 -0.76 -9.83
CA MET A 1 6.37 -1.26 -8.45
C MET A 1 6.85 -0.20 -7.48
N GLU A 2 5.95 0.44 -6.72
CA GLU A 2 6.28 1.64 -5.93
C GLU A 2 7.14 1.34 -4.70
N VAL A 3 6.97 0.16 -4.09
CA VAL A 3 7.65 -0.25 -2.83
C VAL A 3 9.18 -0.20 -2.88
N ARG A 4 9.78 -0.45 -4.06
CA ARG A 4 11.25 -0.41 -4.25
C ARG A 4 11.83 1.00 -4.34
N ASN A 5 10.99 2.00 -4.55
CA ASN A 5 11.39 3.39 -4.68
C ASN A 5 11.21 4.17 -3.37
N ILE A 6 10.84 3.48 -2.29
CA ILE A 6 10.70 4.10 -0.97
C ILE A 6 12.10 4.38 -0.44
N GLU A 7 12.36 5.64 -0.15
CA GLU A 7 13.56 6.10 0.56
C GLU A 7 13.26 6.30 2.04
N LEU A 8 14.29 6.32 2.87
CA LEU A 8 14.13 6.52 4.31
C LEU A 8 13.47 7.87 4.63
N ARG A 9 13.79 8.92 3.87
CA ARG A 9 13.19 10.26 4.02
C ARG A 9 11.68 10.31 3.71
N HIS A 10 11.13 9.27 3.08
CA HIS A 10 9.69 9.21 2.79
C HIS A 10 8.86 8.71 3.98
N LEU A 11 9.51 8.18 5.03
CA LEU A 11 8.84 7.66 6.22
C LEU A 11 8.69 8.77 7.27
N ASP A 12 7.45 9.05 7.66
CA ASP A 12 7.13 9.92 8.79
C ASP A 12 6.47 9.07 9.88
N PHE A 13 7.27 8.67 10.87
CA PHE A 13 6.79 7.83 11.96
C PHE A 13 5.94 8.58 12.99
N ASP A 14 6.09 9.90 13.09
CA ASP A 14 5.33 10.72 14.05
C ASP A 14 3.91 10.93 13.55
N ARG A 15 3.76 11.22 12.25
CA ARG A 15 2.46 11.35 11.60
C ARG A 15 1.88 10.02 11.12
N LYS A 16 2.64 8.93 11.24
CA LYS A 16 2.28 7.58 10.79
C LYS A 16 1.93 7.56 9.30
N MET A 17 2.75 8.21 8.50
CA MET A 17 2.54 8.39 7.08
C MET A 17 3.77 7.95 6.27
N LEU A 18 3.51 7.40 5.10
CA LEU A 18 4.49 7.11 4.07
C LEU A 18 4.20 7.99 2.85
N HIS A 19 5.18 8.77 2.44
CA HIS A 19 5.12 9.57 1.23
C HIS A 19 5.50 8.72 0.00
N ILE A 20 4.56 8.50 -0.90
CA ILE A 20 4.82 7.83 -2.18
C ILE A 20 5.10 8.90 -3.23
N VAL A 21 6.37 9.07 -3.56
CA VAL A 21 6.85 10.02 -4.58
C VAL A 21 6.77 9.39 -5.97
N GLN A 22 6.27 10.14 -6.95
CA GLN A 22 6.12 9.72 -8.35
C GLN A 22 5.43 8.35 -8.49
N GLY A 23 4.31 8.17 -7.78
CA GLY A 23 3.50 6.97 -7.87
C GLY A 23 2.79 6.79 -9.22
N LYS A 24 1.81 5.87 -9.28
CA LYS A 24 0.95 5.68 -10.46
C LYS A 24 0.38 7.04 -10.93
N GLY A 25 0.60 7.36 -12.20
CA GLY A 25 0.19 8.65 -12.80
C GLY A 25 1.13 9.83 -12.50
N ARG A 26 2.35 9.58 -11.98
CA ARG A 26 3.34 10.61 -11.57
C ARG A 26 2.80 11.60 -10.53
N LYS A 27 1.90 11.13 -9.67
CA LYS A 27 1.35 11.93 -8.57
C LYS A 27 1.89 11.43 -7.25
N ASP A 28 2.18 12.39 -6.39
CA ASP A 28 2.58 12.15 -5.03
C ASP A 28 1.35 11.89 -4.16
N ARG A 29 1.48 11.00 -3.18
CA ARG A 29 0.40 10.73 -2.21
C ARG A 29 0.94 10.23 -0.89
N TYR A 30 0.14 10.40 0.16
CA TYR A 30 0.41 9.82 1.47
C TYR A 30 -0.43 8.56 1.70
N VAL A 31 0.20 7.54 2.28
CA VAL A 31 -0.46 6.33 2.74
C VAL A 31 -0.25 6.19 4.24
N LEU A 32 -1.27 5.70 4.95
CA LEU A 32 -1.21 5.49 6.40
C LEU A 32 -0.34 4.29 6.74
N LEU A 33 0.44 4.41 7.81
CA LEU A 33 1.21 3.33 8.42
C LEU A 33 0.53 2.91 9.73
N SER A 34 0.30 1.61 9.90
CA SER A 34 -0.18 1.08 11.19
C SER A 34 0.98 1.02 12.21
N GLU A 35 0.65 1.07 13.49
CA GLU A 35 1.65 0.94 14.57
C GLU A 35 2.47 -0.35 14.47
N HIS A 36 1.81 -1.44 14.08
CA HIS A 36 2.45 -2.74 13.86
C HIS A 36 3.48 -2.67 12.72
N LEU A 37 3.14 -2.01 11.61
CA LEU A 37 4.05 -1.82 10.49
C LEU A 37 5.23 -0.92 10.89
N ILE A 38 4.97 0.16 11.62
CA ILE A 38 6.03 1.07 12.12
C ILE A 38 7.01 0.30 13.00
N ARG A 39 6.54 -0.54 13.92
CA ARG A 39 7.40 -1.38 14.76
C ARG A 39 8.27 -2.33 13.92
N GLY A 40 7.68 -2.95 12.90
CA GLY A 40 8.39 -3.81 11.95
C GLY A 40 9.46 -3.05 11.17
N LEU A 41 9.12 -1.89 10.62
CA LEU A 41 10.03 -1.04 9.86
C LEU A 41 11.19 -0.53 10.71
N LYS A 42 10.95 -0.09 11.95
CA LYS A 42 12.01 0.34 12.86
C LYS A 42 12.99 -0.81 13.18
N THR A 43 12.46 -2.01 13.41
CA THR A 43 13.29 -3.21 13.63
C THR A 43 14.13 -3.51 12.39
N PHE A 44 13.50 -3.51 11.21
CA PHE A 44 14.16 -3.75 9.94
C PHE A 44 15.29 -2.74 9.68
N ILE A 45 15.00 -1.44 9.81
CA ILE A 45 15.99 -0.36 9.61
C ILE A 45 17.18 -0.51 10.56
N LYS A 46 16.93 -0.89 11.83
CA LYS A 46 17.99 -1.11 12.81
C LYS A 46 18.92 -2.28 12.45
N VAL A 47 18.37 -3.36 11.89
CA VAL A 47 19.12 -4.58 11.55
C VAL A 47 19.85 -4.43 10.22
N GLU A 48 19.15 -3.97 9.20
CA GLU A 48 19.66 -3.91 7.82
C GLU A 48 20.49 -2.64 7.54
N ASN A 49 20.39 -1.63 8.42
CA ASN A 49 21.07 -0.33 8.32
C ASN A 49 21.10 0.27 6.90
N PRO A 50 19.92 0.48 6.26
CA PRO A 50 19.86 1.04 4.92
C PRO A 50 20.38 2.48 4.84
N VAL A 51 20.92 2.87 3.68
CA VAL A 51 21.50 4.21 3.47
C VAL A 51 20.53 5.17 2.78
N GLN A 52 19.99 4.78 1.62
CA GLN A 52 19.09 5.64 0.83
C GLN A 52 17.70 5.02 0.70
N TYR A 53 17.62 3.85 0.08
CA TYR A 53 16.38 3.12 -0.12
C TYR A 53 16.05 2.28 1.10
N LEU A 54 14.75 2.19 1.42
CA LEU A 54 14.27 1.35 2.50
C LEU A 54 14.62 -0.13 2.26
N PHE A 55 14.57 -0.60 1.02
CA PHE A 55 14.90 -1.98 0.66
C PHE A 55 16.07 -2.00 -0.33
N ASN A 56 17.25 -2.38 0.14
CA ASN A 56 18.47 -2.43 -0.67
C ASN A 56 18.56 -3.73 -1.47
N GLY A 57 18.98 -3.64 -2.73
CA GLY A 57 19.36 -4.79 -3.55
C GLY A 57 20.65 -5.45 -3.06
N ASN A 58 20.90 -6.68 -3.49
CA ASN A 58 22.13 -7.39 -3.13
C ASN A 58 23.34 -6.70 -3.78
N GLN A 59 24.22 -6.11 -2.97
CA GLN A 59 25.47 -5.49 -3.44
C GLN A 59 26.55 -6.53 -3.79
N ASN A 60 26.37 -7.82 -3.45
CA ASN A 60 27.32 -8.90 -3.75
C ASN A 60 27.13 -9.50 -5.15
N ARG A 61 26.90 -8.69 -6.19
CA ARG A 61 27.30 -9.11 -7.54
C ARG A 61 28.73 -8.64 -7.72
N ASN A 62 29.65 -9.61 -7.65
CA ASN A 62 31.10 -9.42 -7.76
C ASN A 62 31.44 -8.27 -8.71
N VAL A 63 32.07 -7.24 -8.16
CA VAL A 63 32.63 -6.09 -8.89
C VAL A 63 33.91 -6.51 -9.65
N GLU A 64 34.26 -7.80 -9.66
CA GLU A 64 35.51 -8.32 -10.24
C GLU A 64 35.39 -8.88 -11.67
N GLU A 65 34.21 -8.88 -12.30
CA GLU A 65 34.05 -9.28 -13.72
C GLU A 65 33.29 -8.21 -14.53
N ILE A 66 33.86 -7.01 -14.65
CA ILE A 66 33.54 -6.12 -15.78
C ILE A 66 34.87 -5.66 -16.38
N ASP A 67 35.44 -6.54 -17.20
CA ASP A 67 36.40 -6.12 -18.22
C ASP A 67 35.67 -5.22 -19.23
N GLN A 68 36.23 -4.02 -19.42
CA GLN A 68 35.91 -2.97 -20.40
C GLN A 68 34.79 -1.98 -20.04
N PRO A 69 35.14 -0.69 -19.82
CA PRO A 69 34.19 0.41 -19.78
C PRO A 69 33.95 0.90 -21.20
N ASP A 70 32.99 0.31 -21.91
CA ASP A 70 32.42 0.93 -23.10
C ASP A 70 31.04 1.50 -22.75
N SER A 71 30.98 2.83 -22.70
CA SER A 71 29.76 3.65 -22.54
C SER A 71 28.96 3.52 -21.22
N GLY A 72 29.05 4.57 -20.39
CA GLY A 72 28.09 4.84 -19.32
C GLY A 72 28.43 4.19 -17.99
N THR A 73 28.32 4.99 -16.92
CA THR A 73 28.43 4.58 -15.51
C THR A 73 27.72 3.24 -15.27
N PRO A 74 28.33 2.28 -14.53
CA PRO A 74 27.60 1.11 -14.08
C PRO A 74 26.55 1.59 -13.08
N ASP A 75 25.34 1.83 -13.57
CA ASP A 75 24.17 2.22 -12.79
C ASP A 75 23.72 0.98 -12.02
N PHE A 76 24.49 0.61 -11.00
CA PHE A 76 24.17 -0.49 -10.10
C PHE A 76 22.92 -0.06 -9.34
N ASP A 77 21.76 -0.50 -9.83
CA ASP A 77 20.48 -0.24 -9.20
C ASP A 77 20.51 -0.82 -7.77
N SER A 78 20.78 0.06 -6.80
CA SER A 78 20.89 -0.27 -5.39
C SER A 78 19.55 -0.62 -4.75
N ARG A 79 18.45 -0.54 -5.51
CA ARG A 79 17.10 -0.89 -5.04
C ARG A 79 16.88 -2.40 -5.11
N TYR A 80 16.02 -2.89 -4.23
CA TYR A 80 15.56 -4.28 -4.28
C TYR A 80 14.92 -4.62 -5.64
N SER A 81 15.23 -5.77 -6.25
CA SER A 81 14.75 -6.10 -7.60
C SER A 81 13.24 -6.42 -7.66
N GLN A 82 12.58 -6.20 -8.80
CA GLN A 82 11.11 -6.38 -8.91
C GLN A 82 10.75 -7.86 -8.81
N ARG A 83 11.57 -8.69 -9.44
CA ARG A 83 11.51 -10.14 -9.34
C ARG A 83 11.73 -10.60 -7.90
N GLY A 84 12.65 -9.96 -7.17
CA GLY A 84 12.87 -10.19 -5.75
C GLY A 84 11.60 -9.97 -4.92
N VAL A 85 10.93 -8.81 -5.09
CA VAL A 85 9.68 -8.53 -4.35
C VAL A 85 8.61 -9.57 -4.64
N GLN A 86 8.41 -9.93 -5.92
CA GLN A 86 7.44 -10.95 -6.32
C GLN A 86 7.79 -12.32 -5.74
N TRP A 87 9.08 -12.70 -5.75
CA TRP A 87 9.57 -13.94 -5.21
C TRP A 87 9.36 -14.02 -3.69
N VAL A 88 9.62 -12.93 -2.94
CA VAL A 88 9.37 -12.86 -1.50
C VAL A 88 7.91 -13.11 -1.18
N ILE A 89 6.99 -12.45 -1.88
CA ILE A 89 5.54 -12.62 -1.66
C ILE A 89 5.11 -14.06 -1.96
N LYS A 90 5.55 -14.64 -3.09
CA LYS A 90 5.22 -16.03 -3.43
C LYS A 90 5.76 -17.02 -2.39
N THR A 91 6.96 -16.76 -1.88
CA THR A 91 7.61 -17.58 -0.84
C THR A 91 6.84 -17.51 0.47
N ILE A 92 6.46 -16.30 0.91
CA ILE A 92 5.67 -16.11 2.14
C ILE A 92 4.29 -16.75 2.01
N ALA A 93 3.60 -16.58 0.87
CA ALA A 93 2.30 -17.19 0.63
C ALA A 93 2.36 -18.73 0.73
N LYS A 94 3.39 -19.34 0.12
CA LYS A 94 3.62 -20.79 0.22
C LYS A 94 3.90 -21.23 1.66
N LYS A 95 4.74 -20.49 2.39
CA LYS A 95 5.06 -20.78 3.80
C LYS A 95 3.83 -20.64 4.72
N ALA A 96 2.93 -19.73 4.40
CA ALA A 96 1.66 -19.55 5.11
C ALA A 96 0.59 -20.60 4.76
N GLY A 97 0.89 -21.56 3.87
CA GLY A 97 -0.07 -22.59 3.44
C GLY A 97 -1.14 -22.08 2.49
N ILE A 98 -0.96 -20.91 1.88
CA ILE A 98 -1.92 -20.33 0.94
C ILE A 98 -1.79 -21.06 -0.39
N THR A 99 -2.85 -21.76 -0.79
CA THR A 99 -2.89 -22.57 -2.02
C THR A 99 -3.19 -21.75 -3.28
N LYS A 100 -3.90 -20.62 -3.12
CA LYS A 100 -4.17 -19.67 -4.20
C LYS A 100 -2.90 -18.93 -4.63
N GLU A 101 -2.87 -18.53 -5.90
CA GLU A 101 -1.78 -17.71 -6.41
C GLU A 101 -1.85 -16.29 -5.82
N VAL A 102 -0.73 -15.83 -5.23
CA VAL A 102 -0.65 -14.52 -4.59
C VAL A 102 0.48 -13.71 -5.23
N HIS A 103 0.11 -12.53 -5.72
CA HIS A 103 1.01 -11.54 -6.26
C HIS A 103 0.91 -10.22 -5.49
N THR A 104 1.79 -9.29 -5.82
CA THR A 104 1.78 -7.92 -5.27
C THR A 104 0.45 -7.21 -5.51
N HIS A 105 -0.15 -7.41 -6.68
CA HIS A 105 -1.47 -6.88 -7.00
C HIS A 105 -2.55 -7.51 -6.13
N THR A 106 -2.49 -8.82 -5.86
CA THR A 106 -3.45 -9.51 -4.97
C THR A 106 -3.51 -8.84 -3.60
N LEU A 107 -2.36 -8.48 -3.01
CA LEU A 107 -2.31 -7.76 -1.74
C LEU A 107 -2.95 -6.37 -1.83
N ARG A 108 -2.73 -5.65 -2.93
CA ARG A 108 -3.39 -4.36 -3.20
C ARG A 108 -4.91 -4.52 -3.33
N HIS A 109 -5.38 -5.56 -4.01
CA HIS A 109 -6.80 -5.86 -4.12
C HIS A 109 -7.41 -6.12 -2.74
N SER A 110 -6.79 -6.99 -1.93
CA SER A 110 -7.26 -7.27 -0.57
C SER A 110 -7.32 -6.01 0.30
N PHE A 111 -6.30 -5.14 0.24
CA PHE A 111 -6.32 -3.88 0.96
C PHE A 111 -7.47 -2.97 0.54
N ALA A 112 -7.72 -2.81 -0.76
CA ALA A 112 -8.80 -1.99 -1.28
C ALA A 112 -10.18 -2.54 -0.88
N THR A 113 -10.36 -3.85 -1.00
CA THR A 113 -11.61 -4.55 -0.63
C THR A 113 -11.93 -4.37 0.84
N HIS A 114 -10.97 -4.61 1.74
CA HIS A 114 -11.21 -4.45 3.17
C HIS A 114 -11.55 -3.01 3.57
N LEU A 115 -10.90 -2.00 2.97
CA LEU A 115 -11.29 -0.61 3.23
C LEU A 115 -12.73 -0.32 2.80
N LEU A 116 -13.16 -0.84 1.65
CA LEU A 116 -14.54 -0.65 1.17
C LEU A 116 -15.54 -1.37 2.08
N GLU A 117 -15.22 -2.59 2.52
CA GLU A 117 -16.03 -3.37 3.48
C GLU A 117 -16.13 -2.68 4.85
N ASP A 118 -15.07 -2.01 5.30
CA ASP A 118 -15.05 -1.17 6.50
C ASP A 118 -15.83 0.17 6.33
N GLY A 119 -16.47 0.38 5.16
CA GLY A 119 -17.29 1.56 4.88
C GLY A 119 -16.49 2.80 4.46
N VAL A 120 -15.21 2.65 4.12
CA VAL A 120 -14.40 3.77 3.61
C VAL A 120 -14.91 4.17 2.23
N SER A 121 -15.13 5.47 2.03
CA SER A 121 -15.58 6.02 0.74
C SER A 121 -14.67 5.59 -0.40
N ILE A 122 -15.27 5.17 -1.52
CA ILE A 122 -14.55 4.79 -2.74
C ILE A 122 -13.62 5.90 -3.25
N ILE A 123 -13.97 7.17 -3.03
CA ILE A 123 -13.14 8.33 -3.41
C ILE A 123 -11.86 8.37 -2.55
N MET A 124 -11.97 8.02 -1.26
CA MET A 124 -10.80 7.93 -0.37
C MET A 124 -9.91 6.76 -0.76
N VAL A 125 -10.51 5.60 -1.06
CA VAL A 125 -9.77 4.42 -1.56
C VAL A 125 -9.05 4.74 -2.88
N GLN A 126 -9.70 5.43 -3.82
CA GLN A 126 -9.08 5.89 -5.07
C GLN A 126 -7.83 6.75 -4.81
N LYS A 127 -7.93 7.72 -3.88
CA LYS A 127 -6.82 8.60 -3.49
C LYS A 127 -5.66 7.81 -2.88
N LEU A 128 -5.94 6.89 -1.96
CA LEU A 128 -4.93 6.05 -1.32
C LEU A 128 -4.19 5.14 -2.33
N LEU A 129 -4.92 4.61 -3.32
CA LEU A 129 -4.35 3.74 -4.35
C LEU A 129 -3.64 4.52 -5.48
N GLY A 130 -3.85 5.83 -5.57
CA GLY A 130 -3.29 6.66 -6.64
C GLY A 130 -3.92 6.35 -8.01
N HIS A 131 -5.21 6.05 -8.04
CA HIS A 131 -5.93 5.79 -9.29
C HIS A 131 -6.37 7.10 -9.94
N GLU A 132 -5.90 7.35 -11.16
CA GLU A 132 -6.29 8.52 -11.94
C GLU A 132 -7.78 8.52 -12.27
N ARG A 133 -8.29 7.34 -12.59
CA ARG A 133 -9.68 7.07 -12.99
C ARG A 133 -10.41 6.30 -11.92
N ILE A 134 -11.62 6.73 -11.57
CA ILE A 134 -12.43 6.08 -10.54
C ILE A 134 -12.85 4.67 -10.96
N GLU A 135 -12.98 4.43 -12.27
CA GLU A 135 -13.38 3.15 -12.85
C GLU A 135 -12.42 2.01 -12.45
N SER A 136 -11.11 2.30 -12.38
CA SER A 136 -10.13 1.33 -11.88
C SER A 136 -10.31 0.97 -10.40
N THR A 137 -10.95 1.85 -9.61
CA THR A 137 -11.30 1.58 -8.21
C THR A 137 -12.67 0.89 -8.12
N MET A 138 -13.58 1.15 -9.05
CA MET A 138 -14.88 0.47 -9.10
C MET A 138 -14.76 -1.02 -9.38
N GLU A 139 -13.66 -1.48 -10.00
CA GLU A 139 -13.36 -2.92 -10.14
C GLU A 139 -13.46 -3.66 -8.80
N TYR A 140 -13.02 -3.05 -7.69
CA TYR A 140 -13.08 -3.66 -6.36
C TYR A 140 -14.51 -3.88 -5.86
N LEU A 141 -15.49 -3.06 -6.28
CA LEU A 141 -16.88 -3.16 -5.81
C LEU A 141 -17.55 -4.49 -6.17
N HIS A 142 -17.14 -5.15 -7.26
CA HIS A 142 -17.71 -6.43 -7.68
C HIS A 142 -17.40 -7.58 -6.70
N VAL A 143 -16.36 -7.43 -5.88
CA VAL A 143 -15.88 -8.46 -4.95
C VAL A 143 -16.15 -8.08 -3.50
N CYS A 144 -16.35 -6.80 -3.21
CA CYS A 144 -16.63 -6.33 -1.85
C CYS A 144 -18.00 -6.80 -1.39
N GLN A 145 -18.06 -7.31 -0.16
CA GLN A 145 -19.32 -7.58 0.52
C GLN A 145 -19.76 -6.34 1.28
N LEU A 146 -20.28 -5.35 0.54
CA LEU A 146 -20.81 -4.13 1.17
C LEU A 146 -22.08 -4.47 1.94
N SER A 147 -22.25 -3.86 3.12
CA SER A 147 -23.50 -3.96 3.86
C SER A 147 -24.63 -3.36 3.05
N ASP A 148 -25.71 -4.12 2.82
CA ASP A 148 -26.94 -3.64 2.18
C ASP A 148 -27.62 -2.59 3.07
N GLN A 149 -27.24 -1.33 2.88
CA GLN A 149 -27.96 -0.19 3.42
C GLN A 149 -29.07 0.15 2.42
N GLN A 150 -30.32 -0.11 2.80
CA GLN A 150 -31.46 0.32 1.98
C GLN A 150 -31.44 1.86 1.85
N PRO A 151 -31.64 2.39 0.63
CA PRO A 151 -31.76 3.83 0.45
C PRO A 151 -32.93 4.35 1.29
N HIS A 152 -32.68 5.40 2.06
CA HIS A 152 -33.67 6.02 2.93
C HIS A 152 -33.63 7.54 2.77
N SER A 153 -34.75 8.20 3.04
CA SER A 153 -34.80 9.66 3.06
C SER A 153 -34.04 10.18 4.28
N PRO A 154 -33.10 11.12 4.11
CA PRO A 154 -32.44 11.76 5.25
C PRO A 154 -33.42 12.42 6.23
N LEU A 155 -34.57 12.91 5.73
CA LEU A 155 -35.60 13.51 6.58
C LEU A 155 -36.19 12.49 7.55
N ASP A 156 -36.40 11.24 7.13
CA ASP A 156 -36.96 10.19 7.99
C ASP A 156 -36.04 9.91 9.18
N THR A 157 -34.72 9.88 8.95
CA THR A 157 -33.71 9.73 10.00
C THR A 157 -33.71 10.92 10.96
N VAL A 158 -33.81 12.15 10.45
CA VAL A 158 -33.84 13.38 11.28
C VAL A 158 -35.09 13.40 12.17
N PHE A 159 -36.28 13.15 11.62
CA PHE A 159 -37.52 13.14 12.40
C PHE A 159 -37.55 12.00 13.43
N ALA A 160 -36.98 10.83 13.12
CA ALA A 160 -36.84 9.73 14.08
C ALA A 160 -35.92 10.09 15.26
N LEU A 161 -34.82 10.81 15.02
CA LEU A 161 -33.92 11.30 16.08
C LEU A 161 -34.60 12.36 16.96
N CYS A 162 -35.32 13.31 16.34
CA CYS A 162 -36.07 14.33 17.07
C CYS A 162 -37.16 13.72 17.97
N ARG A 163 -37.87 12.67 17.51
CA ARG A 163 -38.85 11.94 18.33
C ARG A 163 -38.21 11.23 19.52
N LYS A 164 -37.00 10.66 19.38
CA LYS A 164 -36.30 10.00 20.49
C LYS A 164 -35.81 10.98 21.57
N ASN A 165 -35.42 12.19 21.17
CA ASN A 165 -34.90 13.21 22.09
C ASN A 165 -35.99 14.09 22.73
N GLY A 166 -37.24 13.96 22.29
CA GLY A 166 -38.39 14.76 22.75
C GLY A 166 -39.21 14.16 23.89
N ASN A 167 -38.71 13.12 24.58
CA ASN A 167 -39.43 12.51 25.72
C ASN A 167 -38.81 12.98 27.04
N PRO A 168 -39.37 14.01 27.72
CA PRO A 168 -39.07 14.21 29.12
C PRO A 168 -39.75 13.08 29.90
N ASN A 169 -38.97 12.34 30.70
CA ASN A 169 -39.54 11.53 31.79
C ASN A 169 -40.37 12.42 32.72
#